data_AF-A0A5A9XAW3-F1
#
_entry.id   AF-A0A5A9XAW3-F1
#
_cell.length_a   1.000
_cell.length_b   1.000
_cell.length_c   1.000
_cell.angle_alpha   90.00
_cell.angle_beta   90.00
_cell.angle_gamma   90.00
#
_symmetry.space_group_name_H-M   'P 1'
#
loop_
_entity.id
_entity.type
_entity.pdbx_description
1 polymer ?
#
loop_
_entity_poly.entity_id
_entity_poly.type
_entity_poly.pdbx_seq_one_letter_code
_entity_poly.pdbx_strand_id
1 'polypeptide(L)'
;MFGRQQRHVFKPTAYGATRRTRRIPRWLVLLLTGIVLGAGGLLFLQKSYGPTRLTVEQSEQLHYDLNSLGMDKQRLQSELTKTTRELAEATAKVESQGKSLSQAQAQIAKQIGDIKMFAEAMPADPRGTSPGIRAATFGFDNNKLTYQILVMQDAGKTAIFNGNAEFTVAGRYSNGKSGSITLPPFELALERYVQAEGELDLPEGFRPRQVTVKIRRDGAEKIVATRTLIVSK
;
A
#
# COMPACT_ATOMS: atom_id res chain seq x y z
N MET A 1 -5.31 114.62 -95.30
CA MET A 1 -5.85 115.74 -94.49
C MET A 1 -6.43 115.19 -93.21
N PHE A 2 -6.03 115.78 -92.08
CA PHE A 2 -6.68 115.94 -90.76
C PHE A 2 -7.71 114.87 -90.31
N GLY A 3 -7.70 114.35 -89.08
CA GLY A 3 -7.19 114.90 -87.84
C GLY A 3 -8.08 114.38 -86.69
N ARG A 4 -7.45 113.60 -85.80
CA ARG A 4 -7.66 113.43 -84.35
C ARG A 4 -9.03 113.72 -83.68
N GLN A 5 -9.28 112.89 -82.64
CA GLN A 5 -9.91 113.21 -81.34
C GLN A 5 -11.47 113.26 -81.33
N GLN A 6 -12.23 112.77 -80.34
CA GLN A 6 -12.04 112.47 -78.91
C GLN A 6 -12.89 111.25 -78.45
N ARG A 7 -12.40 110.60 -77.39
CA ARG A 7 -13.12 109.67 -76.49
C ARG A 7 -14.05 110.44 -75.56
N HIS A 8 -15.26 109.93 -75.28
CA HIS A 8 -16.05 110.01 -74.04
C HIS A 8 -17.23 109.02 -74.24
N VAL A 9 -17.83 108.27 -73.31
CA VAL A 9 -17.81 108.08 -71.86
C VAL A 9 -18.57 106.76 -71.61
N PHE A 10 -18.20 106.03 -70.55
CA PHE A 10 -18.85 104.80 -70.08
C PHE A 10 -20.36 104.97 -69.85
N LYS A 11 -21.16 103.97 -70.26
CA LYS A 11 -22.49 103.71 -69.70
C LYS A 11 -22.50 102.33 -69.04
N PRO A 12 -22.72 102.23 -67.72
CA PRO A 12 -22.78 100.98 -66.99
C PRO A 12 -24.15 100.36 -67.24
N THR A 13 -24.23 99.14 -67.75
CA THR A 13 -25.49 98.40 -67.65
C THR A 13 -25.30 96.92 -67.41
N ALA A 14 -26.09 96.49 -66.42
CA ALA A 14 -26.59 95.16 -66.20
C ALA A 14 -25.54 94.07 -66.08
N TYR A 15 -24.85 94.09 -64.93
CA TYR A 15 -24.57 92.87 -64.20
C TYR A 15 -25.84 92.02 -64.10
N GLY A 16 -26.08 91.18 -65.10
CA GLY A 16 -27.00 90.07 -65.05
C GLY A 16 -26.34 88.96 -64.24
N ALA A 17 -26.41 89.07 -62.93
CA ALA A 17 -26.06 88.02 -61.99
C ALA A 17 -27.05 86.85 -62.14
N THR A 18 -26.89 86.02 -63.16
CA THR A 18 -27.58 84.74 -63.23
C THR A 18 -27.00 83.83 -62.16
N ARG A 19 -27.72 83.67 -61.06
CA ARG A 19 -27.43 82.71 -59.98
C ARG A 19 -27.34 81.31 -60.57
N ARG A 20 -26.10 80.87 -60.83
CA ARG A 20 -25.78 79.46 -61.06
C ARG A 20 -26.12 78.73 -59.77
N THR A 21 -27.16 77.89 -59.81
CA THR A 21 -27.46 76.97 -58.72
C THR A 21 -26.19 76.15 -58.48
N ARG A 22 -25.60 76.28 -57.29
CA ARG A 22 -24.43 75.49 -56.85
C ARG A 22 -24.87 74.03 -56.73
N ARG A 23 -24.98 73.35 -57.87
CA ARG A 23 -24.97 71.89 -57.91
C ARG A 23 -23.56 71.49 -57.54
N ILE A 24 -23.43 70.91 -56.36
CA ILE A 24 -22.18 70.38 -55.86
C ILE A 24 -21.65 69.42 -56.94
N PRO A 25 -20.42 69.61 -57.44
CA PRO A 25 -19.87 68.72 -58.45
C PRO A 25 -19.93 67.28 -57.95
N ARG A 26 -20.45 66.36 -58.76
CA ARG A 26 -20.64 64.95 -58.35
C ARG A 26 -19.32 64.30 -57.86
N TRP A 27 -18.18 64.74 -58.38
CA TRP A 27 -16.86 64.29 -57.93
C TRP A 27 -16.51 64.74 -56.51
N LEU A 28 -16.95 65.93 -56.09
CA LEU A 28 -16.71 66.44 -54.73
C LEU A 28 -17.60 65.75 -53.70
N VAL A 29 -18.82 65.37 -54.08
CA VAL A 29 -19.69 64.54 -53.23
C VAL A 29 -19.06 63.15 -53.05
N LEU A 30 -18.57 62.52 -54.13
CA LEU A 30 -17.88 61.23 -54.04
C LEU A 30 -16.60 61.28 -53.19
N LEU A 31 -15.86 62.39 -53.26
CA LEU A 31 -14.66 62.59 -52.46
C LEU A 31 -15.00 62.75 -50.97
N LEU A 32 -16.00 63.57 -50.64
CA LEU A 32 -16.46 63.74 -49.26
C LEU A 32 -17.06 62.47 -48.68
N THR A 33 -17.88 61.73 -49.44
CA THR A 33 -18.41 60.44 -48.98
C THR A 33 -17.30 59.43 -48.79
N GLY A 34 -16.30 59.40 -49.67
CA GLY A 34 -15.10 58.57 -49.53
C GLY A 34 -14.27 58.92 -48.30
N ILE A 35 -14.10 60.20 -47.97
CA ILE A 35 -13.41 60.63 -46.75
C ILE A 35 -14.21 60.28 -45.51
N VAL A 36 -15.54 60.47 -45.52
CA VAL A 36 -16.39 60.13 -44.37
C VAL A 36 -16.47 58.62 -44.16
N LEU A 37 -16.52 57.82 -45.23
CA LEU A 37 -16.43 56.36 -45.17
C LEU A 37 -15.03 55.90 -44.74
N GLY A 38 -13.97 56.56 -45.20
CA GLY A 38 -12.60 56.24 -44.82
C GLY A 38 -12.29 56.59 -43.36
N ALA A 39 -12.66 57.79 -42.91
CA ALA A 39 -12.50 58.24 -41.54
C ALA A 39 -13.42 57.48 -40.58
N GLY A 40 -14.68 57.23 -40.99
CA GLY A 40 -15.62 56.40 -40.25
C GLY A 40 -15.16 54.95 -40.15
N GLY A 41 -14.60 54.40 -41.23
CA GLY A 41 -14.03 53.05 -41.26
C GLY A 41 -12.81 52.90 -40.35
N LEU A 42 -11.89 53.88 -40.35
CA LEU A 42 -10.73 53.88 -39.46
C LEU A 42 -11.12 54.03 -37.99
N LEU A 43 -12.08 54.90 -37.66
CA LEU A 43 -12.58 55.05 -36.29
C LEU A 43 -13.33 53.81 -35.82
N PHE A 44 -14.08 53.15 -36.70
CA PHE A 44 -14.75 51.89 -36.38
C PHE A 44 -13.75 50.76 -36.12
N LEU A 45 -12.71 50.65 -36.95
CA LEU A 45 -11.65 49.66 -36.74
C LEU A 45 -10.86 49.94 -35.45
N GLN A 46 -10.57 51.20 -35.15
CA GLN A 46 -9.87 51.57 -33.92
C GLN A 46 -10.74 51.37 -32.68
N LYS A 47 -12.06 51.56 -32.76
CA LYS A 47 -12.97 51.38 -31.61
C LYS A 47 -13.37 49.91 -31.39
N SER A 48 -13.48 49.11 -32.44
CA SER A 48 -13.83 47.68 -32.36
C SER A 48 -12.63 46.74 -32.23
N TYR A 49 -11.42 47.17 -32.64
CA TYR A 49 -10.19 46.35 -32.61
C TYR A 49 -8.96 47.09 -32.07
N GLY A 50 -9.13 48.28 -31.48
CA GLY A 50 -8.04 48.94 -30.74
C GLY A 50 -7.64 48.13 -29.50
N PRO A 51 -6.38 48.20 -29.05
CA PRO A 51 -5.95 47.51 -27.84
C PRO A 51 -6.86 47.92 -26.68
N THR A 52 -7.55 46.96 -26.08
CA THR A 52 -8.29 47.15 -24.83
C THR A 52 -7.30 47.71 -23.83
N ARG A 53 -7.41 49.00 -23.51
CA ARG A 53 -6.62 49.59 -22.43
C ARG A 53 -7.20 49.00 -21.16
N LEU A 54 -6.53 47.98 -20.61
CA LEU A 54 -6.82 47.45 -19.29
C LEU A 54 -6.96 48.66 -18.37
N THR A 55 -8.15 48.83 -17.79
CA THR A 55 -8.31 49.81 -16.72
C THR A 55 -7.38 49.39 -15.58
N VAL A 56 -6.90 50.34 -14.78
CA VAL A 56 -5.93 50.06 -13.70
C VAL A 56 -6.42 48.91 -12.79
N GLU A 57 -7.73 48.87 -12.53
CA GLU A 57 -8.40 47.78 -11.79
C GLU A 57 -8.30 46.41 -12.48
N GLN A 58 -8.47 46.32 -13.81
CA GLN A 58 -8.37 45.06 -14.54
C GLN A 58 -6.93 44.55 -14.60
N SER A 59 -5.94 45.45 -14.67
CA SER A 59 -4.53 45.05 -14.56
C SER A 59 -4.19 44.58 -13.15
N GLU A 60 -4.72 45.21 -12.10
CA GLU A 60 -4.52 44.78 -10.72
C GLU A 60 -5.12 43.39 -10.46
N GLN A 61 -6.35 43.15 -10.95
CA GLN A 61 -6.99 41.83 -10.89
C GLN A 61 -6.17 40.77 -11.64
N LEU A 62 -5.71 41.08 -12.85
CA LEU A 62 -4.89 40.15 -13.63
C LEU A 62 -3.55 39.87 -12.95
N HIS A 63 -2.91 40.87 -12.34
CA HIS A 63 -1.68 40.67 -11.57
C HIS A 63 -1.93 39.79 -10.34
N TYR A 64 -3.04 39.96 -9.65
CA TYR A 64 -3.44 39.10 -8.53
C TYR A 64 -3.66 37.66 -8.98
N ASP A 65 -4.37 37.45 -10.10
CA ASP A 65 -4.64 36.13 -10.66
C ASP A 65 -3.36 35.43 -11.15
N LEU A 66 -2.44 36.16 -11.78
CA LEU A 66 -1.16 35.60 -12.21
C LEU A 66 -0.28 35.21 -11.01
N ASN A 67 -0.31 36.00 -9.94
CA ASN A 67 0.41 35.68 -8.72
C ASN A 67 -0.20 34.44 -8.02
N SER A 68 -1.52 34.35 -7.93
CA SER A 68 -2.21 33.20 -7.31
C SER A 68 -1.98 31.92 -8.12
N LEU A 69 -2.06 31.97 -9.45
CA LEU A 69 -1.72 30.85 -10.33
C LEU A 69 -0.24 30.44 -10.21
N GLY A 70 0.66 31.40 -10.04
CA GLY A 70 2.08 31.14 -9.78
C GLY A 70 2.29 30.37 -8.47
N MET A 71 1.61 30.78 -7.40
CA MET A 71 1.63 30.10 -6.10
C MET A 71 1.02 28.70 -6.18
N ASP A 72 -0.12 28.53 -6.87
CA ASP A 72 -0.75 27.24 -7.06
C ASP A 72 0.12 26.28 -7.88
N LYS A 73 0.77 26.77 -8.93
CA LYS A 73 1.74 25.98 -9.70
C LYS A 73 2.89 25.49 -8.82
N GLN A 74 3.45 26.36 -7.99
CA GLN A 74 4.52 25.99 -7.07
C GLN A 74 4.05 24.95 -6.04
N ARG A 75 2.84 25.14 -5.48
CA ARG A 75 2.23 24.18 -4.55
C ARG A 75 1.99 22.83 -5.20
N LEU A 76 1.37 22.79 -6.38
CA LEU A 76 1.11 21.54 -7.11
C LEU A 76 2.40 20.84 -7.52
N GLN A 77 3.45 21.58 -7.90
CA GLN A 77 4.75 20.99 -8.16
C GLN A 77 5.35 20.36 -6.89
N SER A 78 5.24 21.04 -5.75
CA SER A 78 5.71 20.48 -4.47
C SER A 78 4.93 19.21 -4.08
N GLU A 79 3.60 19.22 -4.25
CA GLU A 79 2.74 18.05 -4.02
C GLU A 79 3.09 16.89 -4.95
N LEU A 80 3.29 17.15 -6.26
CA LEU A 80 3.72 16.13 -7.21
C LEU A 80 5.07 15.54 -6.84
N THR A 81 6.05 16.36 -6.45
CA THR A 81 7.35 15.85 -6.02
C THR A 81 7.24 15.01 -4.75
N LYS A 82 6.36 15.39 -3.82
CA LYS A 82 6.10 14.65 -2.59
C LYS A 82 5.43 13.30 -2.89
N THR A 83 4.34 13.28 -3.66
CA THR A 83 3.63 12.05 -4.01
C THR A 83 4.50 11.12 -4.84
N THR A 84 5.32 11.65 -5.75
CA THR A 84 6.27 10.84 -6.53
C THR A 84 7.31 10.17 -5.62
N ARG A 85 7.82 10.88 -4.61
CA ARG A 85 8.73 10.30 -3.59
C ARG A 85 8.02 9.24 -2.76
N GLU A 86 6.80 9.51 -2.29
CA GLU A 86 6.02 8.56 -1.51
C GLU A 86 5.71 7.28 -2.30
N LEU A 87 5.39 7.40 -3.59
CA LEU A 87 5.20 6.25 -4.48
C LEU A 87 6.51 5.47 -4.71
N ALA A 88 7.63 6.16 -4.90
CA ALA A 88 8.94 5.51 -5.03
C ALA A 88 9.34 4.76 -3.74
N GLU A 89 9.10 5.36 -2.57
CA GLU A 89 9.34 4.72 -1.28
C GLU A 89 8.40 3.53 -1.05
N ALA A 90 7.11 3.66 -1.38
CA ALA A 90 6.13 2.59 -1.25
C ALA A 90 6.48 1.40 -2.16
N THR A 91 6.84 1.66 -3.42
CA THR A 91 7.24 0.62 -4.36
C THR A 91 8.53 -0.09 -3.91
N ALA A 92 9.53 0.64 -3.43
CA ALA A 92 10.74 0.05 -2.84
C ALA A 92 10.46 -0.79 -1.58
N LYS A 93 9.51 -0.35 -0.74
CA LYS A 93 9.05 -1.13 0.43
C LYS A 93 8.35 -2.42 0.00
N VAL A 94 7.47 -2.38 -1.00
CA VAL A 94 6.80 -3.57 -1.53
C VAL A 94 7.83 -4.55 -2.12
N GLU A 95 8.80 -4.07 -2.90
CA GLU A 95 9.84 -4.92 -3.48
C GLU A 95 10.72 -5.57 -2.40
N SER A 96 11.15 -4.80 -1.39
CA SER A 96 11.96 -5.33 -0.29
C SER A 96 11.19 -6.33 0.58
N GLN A 97 9.90 -6.07 0.87
CA GLN A 97 9.03 -7.02 1.56
C GLN A 97 8.83 -8.30 0.75
N GLY A 98 8.63 -8.19 -0.57
CA GLY A 98 8.56 -9.33 -1.47
C GLY A 98 9.82 -10.19 -1.43
N LYS A 99 11.01 -9.56 -1.45
CA LYS A 99 12.30 -10.26 -1.31
C LYS A 99 12.39 -10.97 0.04
N SER A 100 12.11 -10.29 1.15
CA SER A 100 12.15 -10.89 2.49
C SER A 100 11.17 -12.06 2.63
N LEU A 101 9.97 -11.95 2.07
CA LEU A 101 8.98 -13.02 2.09
C LEU A 101 9.46 -14.23 1.28
N SER A 102 10.04 -14.01 0.09
CA SER A 102 10.60 -15.10 -0.72
C SER A 102 11.78 -15.80 -0.02
N GLN A 103 12.63 -15.05 0.67
CA GLN A 103 13.75 -15.59 1.46
C GLN A 103 13.25 -16.39 2.66
N ALA A 104 12.27 -15.87 3.40
CA ALA A 104 11.65 -16.58 4.51
C ALA A 104 10.98 -17.89 4.05
N GLN A 105 10.26 -17.86 2.92
CA GLN A 105 9.66 -19.06 2.33
C GLN A 105 10.72 -20.10 1.91
N ALA A 106 11.81 -19.66 1.27
CA ALA A 106 12.92 -20.55 0.91
C ALA A 106 13.59 -21.15 2.16
N GLN A 107 13.73 -20.37 3.23
CA GLN A 107 14.29 -20.85 4.49
C GLN A 107 13.36 -21.87 5.18
N ILE A 108 12.05 -21.63 5.20
CA ILE A 108 11.06 -22.59 5.71
C ILE A 108 11.10 -23.88 4.90
N ALA A 109 11.11 -23.80 3.56
CA ALA A 109 11.18 -24.98 2.69
C ALA A 109 12.45 -25.80 2.95
N LYS A 110 13.59 -25.11 3.12
CA LYS A 110 14.85 -25.75 3.50
C LYS A 110 14.76 -26.43 4.86
N GLN A 111 14.25 -25.75 5.88
CA GLN A 111 14.09 -26.31 7.23
C GLN A 111 13.14 -27.53 7.25
N ILE A 112 12.05 -27.49 6.49
CA ILE A 112 11.16 -28.64 6.31
C ILE A 112 11.91 -29.81 5.66
N GLY A 113 12.72 -29.55 4.65
CA GLY A 113 13.59 -30.54 4.01
C GLY A 113 14.59 -31.16 5.01
N ASP A 114 15.27 -30.32 5.79
CA ASP A 114 16.22 -30.76 6.82
C ASP A 114 15.52 -31.62 7.90
N ILE A 115 14.34 -31.19 8.39
CA ILE A 115 13.52 -31.96 9.35
C ILE A 115 13.11 -33.31 8.76
N LYS A 116 12.68 -33.34 7.49
CA LYS A 116 12.32 -34.59 6.82
C LYS A 116 13.51 -35.54 6.72
N MET A 117 14.68 -35.03 6.33
CA MET A 117 15.92 -35.80 6.29
C MET A 117 16.26 -36.38 7.68
N PHE A 118 16.18 -35.58 8.74
CA PHE A 118 16.40 -36.06 10.10
C PHE A 118 15.37 -37.09 10.54
N ALA A 119 14.10 -36.90 10.19
CA ALA A 119 13.02 -37.84 10.47
C ALA A 119 13.19 -39.18 9.74
N GLU A 120 13.72 -39.18 8.52
CA GLU A 120 14.04 -40.40 7.75
C GLU A 120 15.28 -41.12 8.29
N ALA A 121 16.24 -40.38 8.84
CA ALA A 121 17.45 -40.94 9.45
C ALA A 121 17.22 -41.51 10.87
N MET A 122 16.07 -41.25 11.50
CA MET A 122 15.77 -41.80 12.82
C MET A 122 15.54 -43.33 12.75
N PRO A 123 16.22 -44.13 13.59
CA PRO A 123 16.03 -45.59 13.62
C PRO A 123 14.62 -45.94 14.07
N ALA A 124 14.16 -47.18 13.86
CA ALA A 124 12.87 -47.66 14.39
C ALA A 124 12.85 -47.70 15.94
N ASP A 125 11.66 -47.70 16.55
CA ASP A 125 11.55 -47.68 18.01
C ASP A 125 12.06 -49.03 18.53
N PRO A 126 13.03 -49.09 19.47
CA PRO A 126 13.54 -50.36 19.98
C PRO A 126 12.45 -51.25 20.59
N ARG A 127 11.30 -50.69 20.97
CA ARG A 127 10.16 -51.46 21.50
C ARG A 127 9.26 -52.05 20.40
N GLY A 128 9.54 -51.79 19.12
CA GLY A 128 8.72 -52.24 17.99
C GLY A 128 7.32 -51.62 17.95
N THR A 129 7.09 -50.51 18.67
CA THR A 129 5.80 -49.85 18.78
C THR A 129 5.63 -48.77 17.73
N SER A 130 4.41 -48.64 17.21
CA SER A 130 4.09 -47.66 16.18
C SER A 130 2.65 -47.14 16.35
N PRO A 131 2.47 -45.86 16.69
CA PRO A 131 3.51 -44.84 16.89
C PRO A 131 4.46 -45.14 18.06
N GLY A 132 5.72 -44.74 17.92
CA GLY A 132 6.77 -44.90 18.92
C GLY A 132 7.17 -43.57 19.55
N ILE A 133 7.59 -43.60 20.82
CA ILE A 133 8.02 -42.39 21.55
C ILE A 133 9.52 -42.22 21.33
N ARG A 134 9.92 -41.26 20.49
CA ARG A 134 11.30 -41.09 20.00
C ARG A 134 12.18 -40.30 20.94
N ALA A 135 11.72 -39.12 21.32
CA ALA A 135 12.36 -38.27 22.31
C ALA A 135 11.31 -37.84 23.31
N ALA A 136 11.72 -37.66 24.55
CA ALA A 136 10.87 -37.08 25.56
C ALA A 136 11.75 -36.51 26.68
N THR A 137 11.52 -35.25 27.00
CA THR A 137 12.19 -34.51 28.06
C THR A 137 11.13 -33.97 29.01
N PHE A 138 11.45 -34.00 30.29
CA PHE A 138 10.56 -33.55 31.36
C PHE A 138 11.37 -32.71 32.32
N GLY A 139 10.93 -31.48 32.55
CA GLY A 139 11.50 -30.58 33.56
C GLY A 139 10.50 -30.31 34.67
N PHE A 140 10.99 -29.83 35.80
CA PHE A 140 10.16 -29.41 36.92
C PHE A 140 10.55 -28.00 37.35
N ASP A 141 9.62 -27.06 37.20
CA ASP A 141 9.81 -25.68 37.62
C ASP A 141 8.51 -25.14 38.23
N ASN A 142 8.60 -24.36 39.31
CA ASN A 142 7.47 -23.68 39.95
C ASN A 142 6.21 -24.56 40.15
N ASN A 143 6.38 -25.80 40.65
CA ASN A 143 5.28 -26.78 40.83
C ASN A 143 4.59 -27.23 39.53
N LYS A 144 5.22 -27.02 38.39
CA LYS A 144 4.76 -27.48 37.08
C LYS A 144 5.73 -28.47 36.46
N LEU A 145 5.17 -29.44 35.74
CA LEU A 145 5.91 -30.35 34.89
C LEU A 145 5.95 -29.77 33.47
N THR A 146 7.11 -29.27 33.04
CA THR A 146 7.34 -28.95 31.64
C THR A 146 7.62 -30.25 30.89
N TYR A 147 7.01 -30.42 29.72
CA TYR A 147 7.23 -31.61 28.90
C TYR A 147 7.46 -31.23 27.44
N GLN A 148 8.29 -32.01 26.77
CA GLN A 148 8.44 -31.99 25.32
C GLN A 148 8.60 -33.44 24.86
N ILE A 149 7.67 -33.93 24.06
CA ILE A 149 7.66 -35.30 23.55
C ILE A 149 7.62 -35.30 22.03
N LEU A 150 8.39 -36.19 21.41
CA LEU A 150 8.38 -36.48 19.99
C LEU A 150 7.85 -37.89 19.78
N VAL A 151 6.71 -37.99 19.10
CA VAL A 151 6.07 -39.26 18.76
C VAL A 151 6.11 -39.42 17.25
N MET A 152 6.50 -40.60 16.76
CA MET A 152 6.63 -40.85 15.32
C MET A 152 6.04 -42.20 14.91
N GLN A 153 5.40 -42.23 13.75
CA GLN A 153 5.02 -43.46 13.07
C GLN A 153 6.20 -44.07 12.30
N ASP A 154 6.15 -45.38 12.05
CA ASP A 154 7.20 -46.09 11.31
C ASP A 154 7.12 -45.81 9.81
N ALA A 155 8.25 -45.93 9.10
CA ALA A 155 8.33 -45.81 7.65
C ALA A 155 7.23 -46.62 6.94
N GLY A 156 6.52 -45.97 6.01
CA GLY A 156 5.42 -46.57 5.23
C GLY A 156 4.02 -46.47 5.84
N LYS A 157 3.87 -46.06 7.11
CA LYS A 157 2.55 -45.74 7.67
C LYS A 157 2.18 -44.30 7.36
N THR A 158 1.13 -44.14 6.56
CA THR A 158 0.61 -42.85 6.07
C THR A 158 -0.76 -42.51 6.65
N ALA A 159 -1.41 -43.44 7.34
CA ALA A 159 -2.68 -43.19 7.99
C ALA A 159 -2.51 -42.25 9.19
N ILE A 160 -3.38 -41.25 9.29
CA ILE A 160 -3.45 -40.38 10.47
C ILE A 160 -3.73 -41.25 11.70
N PHE A 161 -2.86 -41.15 12.70
CA PHE A 161 -3.09 -41.74 14.00
C PHE A 161 -3.77 -40.71 14.89
N ASN A 162 -5.00 -41.03 15.32
CA ASN A 162 -5.70 -40.32 16.37
C ASN A 162 -5.66 -41.14 17.65
N GLY A 163 -5.28 -40.52 18.75
CA GLY A 163 -5.18 -41.19 20.04
C GLY A 163 -4.93 -40.22 21.17
N ASN A 164 -4.75 -40.76 22.38
CA ASN A 164 -4.59 -39.96 23.58
C ASN A 164 -3.28 -40.35 24.27
N ALA A 165 -2.53 -39.34 24.72
CA ALA A 165 -1.40 -39.52 25.62
C ALA A 165 -1.82 -39.27 27.07
N GLU A 166 -1.39 -40.16 27.96
CA GLU A 166 -1.58 -40.05 29.40
C GLU A 166 -0.23 -40.13 30.09
N PHE A 167 0.00 -39.23 31.05
CA PHE A 167 1.22 -39.21 31.84
C PHE A 167 0.95 -39.69 33.26
N THR A 168 1.73 -40.68 33.70
CA THR A 168 1.78 -41.09 35.10
C THR A 168 3.11 -40.62 35.70
N VAL A 169 3.05 -39.66 36.60
CA VAL A 169 4.23 -39.05 37.24
C VAL A 169 4.45 -39.71 38.59
N ALA A 170 5.60 -40.35 38.77
CA ALA A 170 6.04 -40.92 40.04
C ALA A 170 7.04 -39.97 40.72
N GLY A 171 6.85 -39.74 42.02
CA GLY A 171 7.62 -38.75 42.77
C GLY A 171 7.55 -38.96 44.26
N ARG A 172 7.95 -37.92 45.00
CA ARG A 172 7.96 -37.90 46.46
C ARG A 172 7.26 -36.65 46.95
N TYR A 173 6.37 -36.82 47.92
CA TYR A 173 5.69 -35.71 48.58
C TYR A 173 6.57 -35.08 49.67
N SER A 174 6.23 -33.87 50.08
CA SER A 174 6.86 -33.14 51.20
C SER A 174 6.81 -33.92 52.52
N ASN A 175 5.79 -34.75 52.71
CA ASN A 175 5.65 -35.66 53.85
C ASN A 175 6.60 -36.88 53.83
N GLY A 176 7.47 -36.98 52.83
CA GLY A 176 8.45 -38.05 52.68
C GLY A 176 7.91 -39.35 52.06
N LYS A 177 6.61 -39.47 51.80
CA LYS A 177 6.03 -40.65 51.13
C LYS A 177 6.26 -40.56 49.63
N SER A 178 6.53 -41.71 49.00
CA SER A 178 6.52 -41.82 47.54
C SER A 178 5.10 -42.04 47.05
N GLY A 179 4.76 -41.50 45.88
CA GLY A 179 3.48 -41.75 45.24
C GLY A 179 3.50 -41.45 43.76
N SER A 180 2.41 -41.80 43.09
CA SER A 180 2.23 -41.57 41.66
C SER A 180 0.93 -40.82 41.40
N ILE A 181 0.96 -39.90 40.44
CA ILE A 181 -0.17 -39.09 40.01
C ILE A 181 -0.39 -39.34 38.54
N THR A 182 -1.61 -39.64 38.15
CA THR A 182 -2.00 -39.70 36.74
C THR A 182 -2.57 -38.35 36.34
N LEU A 183 -1.96 -37.73 35.33
CA LEU A 183 -2.41 -36.46 34.77
C LEU A 183 -3.51 -36.69 33.73
N PRO A 184 -4.36 -35.68 33.48
CA PRO A 184 -5.41 -35.78 32.47
C PRO A 184 -4.82 -36.15 31.10
N PRO A 185 -5.45 -37.08 30.37
CA PRO A 185 -5.01 -37.40 29.03
C PRO A 185 -5.25 -36.22 28.08
N PHE A 186 -4.39 -36.08 27.08
CA PHE A 186 -4.54 -35.10 26.01
C PHE A 186 -4.51 -35.78 24.65
N GLU A 187 -5.19 -35.16 23.69
CA GLU A 187 -5.32 -35.69 22.33
C GLU A 187 -4.01 -35.54 21.55
N LEU A 188 -3.72 -36.56 20.74
CA LEU A 188 -2.59 -36.64 19.84
C LEU A 188 -3.10 -37.04 18.46
N ALA A 189 -2.87 -36.16 17.49
CA ALA A 189 -3.06 -36.44 16.08
C ALA A 189 -1.71 -36.35 15.37
N LEU A 190 -1.30 -37.42 14.68
CA LEU A 190 -0.07 -37.42 13.88
C LEU A 190 -0.23 -38.19 12.57
N GLU A 191 0.22 -37.59 11.48
CA GLU A 191 0.44 -38.28 10.21
C GLU A 191 1.75 -39.06 10.27
N ARG A 192 2.88 -38.35 10.30
CA ARG A 192 4.21 -38.95 10.39
C ARG A 192 4.82 -38.82 11.78
N TYR A 193 4.75 -37.62 12.34
CA TYR A 193 5.28 -37.28 13.64
C TYR A 193 4.48 -36.15 14.26
N VAL A 194 4.55 -36.02 15.57
CA VAL A 194 4.05 -34.86 16.31
C VAL A 194 5.02 -34.55 17.44
N GLN A 195 5.31 -33.26 17.59
CA GLN A 195 5.95 -32.71 18.78
C GLN A 195 4.84 -32.13 19.66
N ALA A 196 4.69 -32.67 20.86
CA ALA A 196 3.79 -32.11 21.86
C ALA A 196 4.62 -31.52 23.00
N GLU A 197 4.35 -30.27 23.34
CA GLU A 197 5.02 -29.54 24.40
C GLU A 197 4.01 -28.76 25.24
N GLY A 198 4.33 -28.56 26.51
CA GLY A 198 3.46 -27.81 27.40
C GLY A 198 3.87 -27.92 28.87
N GLU A 199 2.99 -27.42 29.72
CA GLU A 199 3.13 -27.43 31.16
C GLU A 199 1.91 -28.10 31.79
N LEU A 200 2.15 -28.90 32.83
CA LEU A 200 1.09 -29.53 33.61
C LEU A 200 1.28 -29.22 35.08
N ASP A 201 0.23 -28.75 35.74
CA ASP A 201 0.29 -28.43 37.16
C ASP A 201 0.44 -29.71 37.99
N LEU A 202 1.35 -29.68 38.96
CA LEU A 202 1.54 -30.73 39.94
C LEU A 202 1.06 -30.26 41.32
N PRO A 203 0.53 -31.15 42.16
CA PRO A 203 0.13 -30.79 43.52
C PRO A 203 1.28 -30.17 44.32
N GLU A 204 0.93 -29.26 45.22
CA GLU A 204 1.91 -28.60 46.08
C GLU A 204 2.72 -29.62 46.90
N GLY A 205 4.03 -29.37 47.00
CA GLY A 205 4.95 -30.25 47.71
C GLY A 205 5.24 -31.59 47.02
N PHE A 206 4.76 -31.86 45.80
CA PHE A 206 5.13 -33.05 45.03
C PHE A 206 6.38 -32.80 44.18
N ARG A 207 7.45 -33.57 44.44
CA ARG A 207 8.66 -33.55 43.62
C ARG A 207 8.68 -34.73 42.65
N PRO A 208 8.52 -34.50 41.34
CA PRO A 208 8.51 -35.58 40.36
C PRO A 208 9.92 -36.17 40.19
N ARG A 209 10.00 -37.49 39.93
CA ARG A 209 11.25 -38.20 39.67
C ARG A 209 11.24 -38.93 38.34
N GLN A 210 10.11 -39.55 38.01
CA GLN A 210 9.94 -40.32 36.79
C GLN A 210 8.58 -40.02 36.18
N VAL A 211 8.52 -39.97 34.86
CA VAL A 211 7.28 -39.85 34.10
C VAL A 211 7.15 -41.06 33.21
N THR A 212 6.01 -41.73 33.30
CA THR A 212 5.63 -42.79 32.37
C THR A 212 4.60 -42.23 31.40
N VAL A 213 4.98 -42.17 30.13
CA VAL A 213 4.12 -41.80 29.01
C VAL A 213 3.44 -43.05 28.49
N LYS A 214 2.11 -43.01 28.35
CA LYS A 214 1.30 -44.06 27.72
C LYS A 214 0.53 -43.44 26.57
N ILE A 215 0.58 -44.07 25.40
CA ILE A 215 -0.19 -43.65 24.22
C ILE A 215 -1.21 -44.73 23.91
N ARG A 216 -2.47 -44.34 23.78
CA ARG A 216 -3.60 -45.18 23.37
C ARG A 216 -4.14 -44.68 22.04
N ARG A 217 -4.70 -45.57 21.22
CA ARG A 217 -5.44 -45.17 20.02
C ARG A 217 -6.86 -44.80 20.43
N ASP A 218 -7.45 -43.83 19.73
CA ASP A 218 -8.83 -43.43 20.00
C ASP A 218 -9.80 -44.61 19.85
N GLY A 219 -10.75 -44.73 20.78
CA GLY A 219 -11.66 -45.87 20.90
C GLY A 219 -11.02 -47.21 21.30
N ALA A 220 -9.71 -47.29 21.54
CA ALA A 220 -9.02 -48.52 21.92
C ALA A 220 -8.43 -48.42 23.33
N GLU A 221 -8.77 -49.38 24.20
CA GLU A 221 -8.22 -49.46 25.55
C GLU A 221 -6.75 -49.93 25.57
N LYS A 222 -6.30 -50.56 24.47
CA LYS A 222 -4.96 -51.10 24.34
C LYS A 222 -3.92 -49.99 24.21
N ILE A 223 -2.92 -50.03 25.10
CA ILE A 223 -1.76 -49.16 25.04
C ILE A 223 -0.90 -49.55 23.82
N VAL A 224 -0.64 -48.58 22.95
CA VAL A 224 0.11 -48.76 21.71
C VAL A 224 1.60 -48.51 21.94
N ALA A 225 1.94 -47.54 22.79
CA ALA A 225 3.30 -47.29 23.20
C ALA A 225 3.38 -46.86 24.67
N THR A 226 4.49 -47.22 25.31
CA THR A 226 4.81 -46.78 26.66
C THR A 226 6.28 -46.42 26.72
N ARG A 227 6.63 -45.39 27.49
CA ARG A 227 8.03 -45.07 27.81
C ARG A 227 8.14 -44.41 29.17
N THR A 228 9.08 -44.86 30.00
CA THR A 228 9.37 -44.26 31.30
C THR A 228 10.69 -43.53 31.23
N LEU A 229 10.69 -42.27 31.66
CA LEU A 229 11.84 -41.37 31.62
C LEU A 229 12.00 -40.67 32.97
N ILE A 230 13.21 -40.21 33.24
CA ILE A 230 13.55 -39.47 34.46
C ILE A 230 13.30 -37.98 34.20
N VAL A 231 12.79 -37.28 35.22
CA VAL A 231 12.62 -35.82 35.16
C VAL A 231 13.97 -35.16 35.39
N SER A 232 14.37 -34.29 34.47
CA SER A 232 15.58 -33.47 34.65
C SER A 232 15.35 -32.51 35.80
N LYS A 233 16.39 -32.35 36.62
CA LYS A 233 16.40 -31.40 37.75
C LYS A 233 16.30 -29.97 37.29
#